data_AF-A0A3D0PP71-F1
#
_entry.id   AF-A0A3D0PP71-F1
#
_cell.length_a   1.000
_cell.length_b   1.000
_cell.length_c   1.000
_cell.angle_alpha   90.00
_cell.angle_beta   90.00
_cell.angle_gamma   90.00
#
_symmetry.space_group_name_H-M   'P 1'
#
loop_
_entity.id
_entity.type
_entity.pdbx_description
1 polymer ?
#
loop_
_entity_poly.entity_id
_entity_poly.type
_entity_poly.pdbx_seq_one_letter_code
_entity_poly.pdbx_strand_id
1 'polypeptide(L)'
;LMMHDVSFNNMMLNNADTLEIDWPDGPDAKGIDQPRSFDAVVANPPYSAHWDNSETKLKDPRFREYGKLAPKSKADYAFVLHSIYHLNNTGTMAIVLPHGVLFRGAAEGKIRQTLIEKNYLDTVIGLPANLFYGTSIPTTILVFKKNRKTRDILFIDASNEFEKGKNQNNLSNENIDKIIETYQNRKDVDKYAHVASIKEIKENDYNLNIPRYVDTFEEEAPIDLEEVNKQLKQDNKEIAELEAAINEQLKMLGVEV
;
A
#
# COMPACT_ATOMS: atom_id res chain seq x y z
N LEU A 1 16.57 3.40 14.83
CA LEU A 1 16.02 4.60 15.49
C LEU A 1 14.60 4.79 14.99
N MET A 2 13.64 5.22 15.81
CA MET A 2 12.22 5.28 15.41
C MET A 2 11.93 6.33 14.32
N MET A 3 12.67 7.44 14.25
CA MET A 3 12.58 8.45 13.18
C MET A 3 13.99 8.90 12.77
N HIS A 4 14.23 8.99 11.46
CA HIS A 4 15.47 9.53 10.90
C HIS A 4 15.55 11.05 11.12
N ASP A 5 16.75 11.56 11.35
CA ASP A 5 17.05 13.01 11.48
C ASP A 5 16.31 13.77 12.60
N VAL A 6 15.66 13.05 13.52
CA VAL A 6 15.08 13.63 14.73
C VAL A 6 16.00 13.33 15.92
N SER A 7 16.43 14.39 16.61
CA SER A 7 17.22 14.25 17.84
C SER A 7 16.40 13.61 18.96
N PHE A 8 17.02 12.71 19.74
CA PHE A 8 16.39 12.09 20.92
C PHE A 8 15.88 13.11 21.95
N ASN A 9 16.55 14.27 22.07
CA ASN A 9 16.11 15.33 22.98
C ASN A 9 14.78 15.96 22.56
N ASN A 10 14.37 15.77 21.30
CA ASN A 10 13.09 16.22 20.77
C ASN A 10 12.03 15.09 20.77
N MET A 11 12.32 13.94 21.38
CA MET A 11 11.41 12.80 21.44
C MET A 11 10.80 12.67 22.84
N MET A 12 9.46 12.69 22.90
CA MET A 12 8.70 12.28 24.07
C MET A 12 8.08 10.92 23.80
N LEU A 13 8.48 9.90 24.57
CA LEU A 13 8.07 8.52 24.35
C LEU A 13 7.14 8.06 25.47
N ASN A 14 6.01 7.45 25.09
CA ASN A 14 5.08 6.78 26.00
C ASN A 14 4.88 5.33 25.52
N ASN A 15 4.84 4.39 26.46
CA ASN A 15 4.51 3.00 26.17
C ASN A 15 3.06 2.76 26.60
N ALA A 16 2.19 2.43 25.65
CA ALA A 16 0.78 2.14 25.88
C ALA A 16 0.21 1.28 24.74
N ASP A 17 -0.95 0.69 24.97
CA ASP A 17 -1.78 0.16 23.89
C ASP A 17 -2.62 1.28 23.29
N THR A 18 -2.21 1.74 22.12
CA THR A 18 -2.82 2.84 21.37
C THR A 18 -4.33 2.66 21.12
N LEU A 19 -4.82 1.43 20.98
CA LEU A 19 -6.24 1.16 20.69
C LEU A 19 -7.08 0.98 21.96
N GLU A 20 -6.45 0.69 23.09
CA GLU A 20 -7.13 0.56 24.39
C GLU A 20 -7.15 1.86 25.19
N ILE A 21 -6.01 2.53 25.33
CA ILE A 21 -5.87 3.71 26.17
C ILE A 21 -5.51 4.90 25.26
N ASP A 22 -6.36 5.93 25.28
CA ASP A 22 -6.10 7.19 24.57
C ASP A 22 -5.05 8.03 25.32
N TRP A 23 -4.56 9.10 24.69
CA TRP A 23 -3.53 9.97 25.25
C TRP A 23 -3.96 10.55 26.61
N PRO A 24 -3.18 10.38 27.70
CA PRO A 24 -3.60 10.73 29.06
C PRO A 24 -3.36 12.22 29.35
N ASP A 25 -3.88 13.11 28.51
CA ASP A 25 -3.77 14.56 28.76
C ASP A 25 -4.64 15.01 29.93
N GLY A 26 -5.73 14.29 30.16
CA GLY A 26 -6.71 14.63 31.18
C GLY A 26 -7.47 15.92 30.85
N PRO A 27 -8.37 16.33 31.75
CA PRO A 27 -9.16 17.54 31.54
C PRO A 27 -8.30 18.80 31.50
N ASP A 28 -8.65 19.71 30.60
CA ASP A 28 -8.11 21.06 30.54
C ASP A 28 -8.48 21.89 31.79
N ALA A 29 -8.04 23.16 31.83
CA ALA A 29 -8.33 24.07 32.94
C ALA A 29 -9.83 24.32 33.19
N LYS A 30 -10.72 23.92 32.27
CA LYS A 30 -12.18 24.00 32.37
C LYS A 30 -12.82 22.66 32.76
N GLY A 31 -12.03 21.63 33.04
CA GLY A 31 -12.54 20.30 33.35
C GLY A 31 -12.91 19.49 32.10
N ILE A 32 -12.56 19.95 30.89
CA ILE A 32 -12.94 19.29 29.64
C ILE A 32 -11.75 18.49 29.12
N ASP A 33 -11.91 17.18 29.00
CA ASP A 33 -10.91 16.33 28.34
C ASP A 33 -10.97 16.56 26.83
N GLN A 34 -9.98 17.27 26.30
CA GLN A 34 -9.87 17.59 24.88
C GLN A 34 -8.89 16.61 24.24
N PRO A 35 -9.25 15.98 23.12
CA PRO A 35 -8.31 15.11 22.45
C PRO A 35 -7.09 15.88 21.97
N ARG A 36 -5.90 15.36 22.29
CA ARG A 36 -4.65 15.85 21.71
C ARG A 36 -4.75 15.84 20.20
N SER A 37 -4.41 16.94 19.56
CA SER A 37 -4.43 17.01 18.09
C SER A 37 -3.08 17.45 17.55
N PHE A 38 -2.73 16.94 16.38
CA PHE A 38 -1.43 17.14 15.72
C PHE A 38 -1.63 17.62 14.28
N ASP A 39 -0.72 18.45 13.79
CA ASP A 39 -0.68 18.88 12.39
C ASP A 39 -0.12 17.82 11.45
N ALA A 40 0.68 16.89 11.99
CA ALA A 40 1.22 15.75 11.26
C ALA A 40 1.06 14.47 12.09
N VAL A 41 0.53 13.41 11.48
CA VAL A 41 0.43 12.09 12.09
C VAL A 41 1.05 11.07 11.14
N VAL A 42 2.10 10.38 11.57
CA VAL A 42 2.74 9.30 10.81
C VAL A 42 2.66 8.00 11.58
N ALA A 43 2.35 6.90 10.90
CA ALA A 43 2.23 5.60 11.55
C ALA A 43 2.64 4.43 10.63
N ASN A 44 3.29 3.44 11.23
CA ASN A 44 3.52 2.11 10.66
C ASN A 44 3.05 1.07 11.69
N PRO A 45 1.73 0.87 11.84
CA PRO A 45 1.19 -0.04 12.83
C PRO A 45 1.50 -1.50 12.49
N PRO A 46 1.43 -2.42 13.47
CA PRO A 46 1.52 -3.85 13.20
C PRO A 46 0.40 -4.29 12.25
N TYR A 47 0.78 -4.86 11.10
CA TYR A 47 -0.17 -5.23 10.06
C TYR A 47 -1.12 -6.32 10.52
N SER A 48 -2.42 -6.08 10.34
CA SER A 48 -3.45 -7.06 10.67
C SER A 48 -3.36 -7.58 12.11
N ALA A 49 -2.97 -6.73 13.05
CA ALA A 49 -2.92 -7.11 14.46
C ALA A 49 -4.29 -7.51 14.99
N HIS A 50 -4.28 -8.39 16.00
CA HIS A 50 -5.46 -8.63 16.82
C HIS A 50 -5.68 -7.43 17.75
N TRP A 51 -6.94 -7.08 17.99
CA TRP A 51 -7.31 -6.02 18.93
C TRP A 51 -8.66 -6.35 19.59
N ASP A 52 -8.99 -5.67 20.68
CA ASP A 52 -10.34 -5.75 21.24
C ASP A 52 -11.29 -4.92 20.38
N ASN A 53 -12.29 -5.57 19.76
CA ASN A 53 -13.32 -4.89 18.99
C ASN A 53 -14.70 -4.96 19.68
N SER A 54 -14.72 -5.05 21.01
CA SER A 54 -15.94 -4.96 21.81
C SER A 54 -16.87 -3.84 21.32
N GLU A 55 -18.17 -4.11 21.27
CA GLU A 55 -19.17 -3.14 20.83
C GLU A 55 -19.18 -1.86 21.66
N THR A 56 -18.64 -1.89 22.89
CA THR A 56 -18.43 -0.70 23.71
C THR A 56 -17.59 0.36 22.99
N LYS A 57 -16.66 -0.04 22.12
CA LYS A 57 -15.84 0.88 21.31
C LYS A 57 -16.68 1.65 20.26
N LEU A 58 -17.91 1.24 19.95
CA LEU A 58 -18.82 2.07 19.14
C LEU A 58 -19.28 3.35 19.85
N LYS A 59 -19.08 3.44 21.18
CA LYS A 59 -19.35 4.67 21.95
C LYS A 59 -18.15 5.61 21.98
N ASP A 60 -16.95 5.10 21.66
CA ASP A 60 -15.72 5.87 21.64
C ASP A 60 -15.74 6.89 20.48
N PRO A 61 -15.43 8.17 20.73
CA PRO A 61 -15.34 9.21 19.70
C PRO A 61 -14.46 8.84 18.49
N ARG A 62 -13.42 8.02 18.70
CA ARG A 62 -12.52 7.54 17.63
C ARG A 62 -13.23 6.70 16.59
N PHE A 63 -14.24 5.92 16.99
CA PHE A 63 -14.85 4.90 16.13
C PHE A 63 -16.35 5.12 15.84
N ARG A 64 -17.06 5.84 16.71
CA ARG A 64 -18.53 5.98 16.67
C ARG A 64 -19.08 6.49 15.34
N GLU A 65 -18.33 7.35 14.64
CA GLU A 65 -18.81 8.02 13.42
C GLU A 65 -18.78 7.15 12.17
N TYR A 66 -18.20 5.95 12.25
CA TYR A 66 -17.95 5.08 11.09
C TYR A 66 -18.92 3.89 11.01
N GLY A 67 -19.81 3.73 12.00
CA GLY A 67 -20.90 2.76 12.02
C GLY A 67 -20.51 1.28 12.15
N LYS A 68 -19.22 0.96 12.02
CA LYS A 68 -18.64 -0.38 12.19
C LYS A 68 -17.25 -0.28 12.82
N LEU A 69 -16.85 -1.34 13.51
CA LEU A 69 -15.49 -1.53 14.01
C LEU A 69 -14.70 -2.40 13.04
N ALA A 70 -13.38 -2.19 12.97
CA ALA A 70 -12.50 -3.09 12.25
C ALA A 70 -12.62 -4.53 12.82
N PRO A 71 -12.43 -5.59 12.00
CA PRO A 71 -12.51 -6.96 12.49
C PRO A 71 -11.50 -7.24 13.62
N LYS A 72 -11.84 -8.12 14.55
CA LYS A 72 -10.99 -8.50 15.70
C LYS A 72 -9.57 -8.92 15.30
N SER A 73 -9.41 -9.58 14.15
CA SER A 73 -8.13 -10.06 13.62
C SER A 73 -7.45 -9.09 12.66
N LYS A 74 -8.00 -7.88 12.47
CA LYS A 74 -7.55 -6.88 11.49
C LYS A 74 -7.72 -5.46 12.06
N ALA A 75 -6.79 -5.04 12.90
CA ALA A 75 -6.81 -3.71 13.52
C ALA A 75 -6.45 -2.54 12.56
N ASP A 76 -6.16 -2.81 11.28
CA ASP A 76 -5.62 -1.84 10.33
C ASP A 76 -6.46 -0.53 10.28
N TYR A 77 -7.79 -0.64 10.10
CA TYR A 77 -8.67 0.53 10.13
C TYR A 77 -8.85 1.12 11.55
N ALA A 78 -8.69 0.36 12.63
CA ALA A 78 -8.73 0.93 13.97
C ALA A 78 -7.59 1.94 14.18
N PHE A 79 -6.38 1.63 13.69
CA PHE A 79 -5.25 2.58 13.69
C PHE A 79 -5.49 3.78 12.77
N VAL A 80 -6.11 3.59 11.59
CA VAL A 80 -6.50 4.70 10.71
C VAL A 80 -7.44 5.66 11.44
N LEU A 81 -8.49 5.11 12.05
CA LEU A 81 -9.51 5.91 12.72
C LEU A 81 -8.96 6.65 13.96
N HIS A 82 -8.13 5.98 14.77
CA HIS A 82 -7.43 6.63 15.88
C HIS A 82 -6.52 7.76 15.39
N SER A 83 -5.72 7.52 14.35
CA SER A 83 -4.82 8.54 13.80
C SER A 83 -5.57 9.75 13.24
N ILE A 84 -6.71 9.53 12.57
CA ILE A 84 -7.58 10.60 12.07
C ILE A 84 -8.23 11.37 13.21
N TYR A 85 -8.59 10.71 14.32
CA TYR A 85 -9.18 11.37 15.48
C TYR A 85 -8.23 12.46 16.03
N HIS A 86 -6.93 12.17 16.14
CA HIS A 86 -5.90 13.12 16.58
C HIS A 86 -5.36 14.04 15.48
N LEU A 87 -5.88 13.98 14.25
CA LEU A 87 -5.43 14.86 13.18
C LEU A 87 -6.15 16.22 13.24
N ASN A 88 -5.41 17.32 13.22
CA ASN A 88 -5.98 18.65 13.09
C ASN A 88 -6.75 18.83 11.77
N ASN A 89 -7.69 19.76 11.74
CA ASN A 89 -8.49 20.07 10.55
C ASN A 89 -7.68 20.54 9.34
N THR A 90 -6.48 21.07 9.57
CA THR A 90 -5.52 21.50 8.54
C THR A 90 -4.30 20.57 8.44
N GLY A 91 -4.29 19.48 9.21
CA GLY A 91 -3.16 18.56 9.28
C GLY A 91 -3.11 17.55 8.13
N THR A 92 -1.97 16.88 8.01
CA THR A 92 -1.76 15.75 7.09
C THR A 92 -1.34 14.51 7.85
N MET A 93 -1.97 13.38 7.55
CA MET A 93 -1.62 12.07 8.09
C MET A 93 -1.10 11.18 6.97
N ALA A 94 -0.07 10.38 7.25
CA ALA A 94 0.40 9.31 6.37
C ALA A 94 0.56 8.01 7.16
N ILE A 95 -0.04 6.93 6.68
CA ILE A 95 0.00 5.62 7.37
C ILE A 95 0.35 4.51 6.39
N VAL A 96 1.29 3.64 6.79
CA VAL A 96 1.70 2.47 6.02
C VAL A 96 0.83 1.27 6.42
N LEU A 97 0.24 0.58 5.45
CA LEU A 97 -0.70 -0.52 5.66
C LEU A 97 -0.50 -1.63 4.61
N PRO A 98 -0.98 -2.87 4.86
CA PRO A 98 -1.04 -3.90 3.83
C PRO A 98 -2.13 -3.58 2.79
N HIS A 99 -1.95 -3.99 1.53
CA HIS A 99 -2.90 -3.72 0.43
C HIS A 99 -4.34 -4.15 0.71
N GLY A 100 -4.56 -5.14 1.58
CA GLY A 100 -5.91 -5.60 1.91
C GLY A 100 -6.85 -4.48 2.40
N VAL A 101 -6.35 -3.41 3.01
CA VAL A 101 -7.19 -2.27 3.42
C VAL A 101 -7.90 -1.59 2.24
N LEU A 102 -7.31 -1.68 1.05
CA LEU A 102 -7.83 -1.04 -0.17
C LEU A 102 -9.13 -1.68 -0.66
N PHE A 103 -9.33 -2.98 -0.42
CA PHE A 103 -10.41 -3.74 -1.06
C PHE A 103 -11.19 -4.67 -0.13
N ARG A 104 -10.72 -4.97 1.08
CA ARG A 104 -11.49 -5.81 2.02
C ARG A 104 -12.88 -5.20 2.26
N GLY A 105 -13.90 -6.05 2.22
CA GLY A 105 -15.31 -5.68 2.27
C GLY A 105 -15.88 -5.60 3.69
N ALA A 106 -17.18 -5.89 3.82
CA ALA A 106 -17.91 -5.94 5.09
C ALA A 106 -17.68 -4.68 5.97
N ALA A 107 -17.24 -4.86 7.21
CA ALA A 107 -17.02 -3.76 8.15
C ALA A 107 -15.99 -2.74 7.64
N GLU A 108 -14.88 -3.20 7.07
CA GLU A 108 -13.81 -2.33 6.55
C GLU A 108 -14.27 -1.56 5.32
N GLY A 109 -15.06 -2.20 4.43
CA GLY A 109 -15.68 -1.52 3.31
C GLY A 109 -16.58 -0.35 3.74
N LYS A 110 -17.37 -0.53 4.80
CA LYS A 110 -18.22 0.53 5.35
C LYS A 110 -17.42 1.68 5.96
N ILE A 111 -16.35 1.37 6.69
CA ILE A 111 -15.44 2.38 7.26
C ILE A 111 -14.77 3.17 6.12
N ARG A 112 -14.22 2.48 5.13
CA ARG A 112 -13.56 3.06 3.95
C ARG A 112 -14.50 3.99 3.18
N GLN A 113 -15.70 3.54 2.88
CA GLN A 113 -16.73 4.37 2.25
C GLN A 113 -16.99 5.65 3.06
N THR A 114 -17.15 5.54 4.38
CA THR A 114 -17.42 6.68 5.24
C THR A 114 -16.26 7.69 5.24
N LEU A 115 -15.01 7.22 5.26
CA LEU A 115 -13.82 8.06 5.17
C LEU A 115 -13.74 8.84 3.85
N ILE A 116 -14.09 8.18 2.75
CA ILE A 116 -14.13 8.78 1.41
C ILE A 116 -15.28 9.79 1.30
N GLU A 117 -16.46 9.47 1.83
CA GLU A 117 -17.63 10.37 1.84
C GLU A 117 -17.38 11.62 2.68
N LYS A 118 -16.69 11.48 3.82
CA LYS A 118 -16.18 12.59 4.64
C LYS A 118 -15.10 13.44 3.95
N ASN A 119 -14.62 13.02 2.79
CA ASN A 119 -13.54 13.65 2.03
C ASN A 119 -12.21 13.69 2.79
N TYR A 120 -11.87 12.60 3.50
CA TYR A 120 -10.64 12.53 4.29
C TYR A 120 -9.48 11.88 3.57
N LEU A 121 -9.73 10.87 2.73
CA LEU A 121 -8.68 10.20 1.97
C LEU A 121 -8.20 11.09 0.82
N ASP A 122 -6.90 11.39 0.79
CA ASP A 122 -6.29 12.30 -0.18
C ASP A 122 -5.54 11.59 -1.30
N THR A 123 -4.72 10.60 -0.93
CA THR A 123 -3.83 9.88 -1.84
C THR A 123 -3.66 8.43 -1.40
N VAL A 124 -3.58 7.51 -2.36
CA VAL A 124 -3.20 6.10 -2.21
C VAL A 124 -1.89 5.87 -2.96
N ILE A 125 -0.84 5.42 -2.27
CA ILE A 125 0.47 5.15 -2.87
C ILE A 125 0.77 3.67 -2.70
N GLY A 126 0.88 2.92 -3.79
CA GLY A 126 1.35 1.53 -3.78
C GLY A 126 2.86 1.50 -3.70
N LEU A 127 3.40 0.80 -2.70
CA LEU A 127 4.85 0.64 -2.53
C LEU A 127 5.32 -0.73 -3.08
N PRO A 128 6.61 -0.84 -3.42
CA PRO A 128 7.22 -2.11 -3.79
C PRO A 128 6.99 -3.23 -2.77
N ALA A 129 6.99 -4.46 -3.28
CA ALA A 129 7.07 -5.65 -2.46
C ALA A 129 8.45 -5.74 -1.77
N ASN A 130 8.54 -6.56 -0.72
CA ASN A 130 9.80 -6.89 -0.05
C ASN A 130 10.60 -5.70 0.52
N LEU A 131 9.95 -4.58 0.87
CA LEU A 131 10.62 -3.44 1.53
C LEU A 131 10.81 -3.64 3.05
N PHE A 132 9.89 -4.33 3.71
CA PHE A 132 9.83 -4.40 5.17
C PHE A 132 10.47 -5.66 5.73
N TYR A 133 10.99 -5.59 6.97
CA TYR A 133 11.52 -6.77 7.64
C TYR A 133 10.37 -7.71 8.04
N GLY A 134 10.56 -9.00 7.84
CA GLY A 134 9.60 -10.03 8.27
C GLY A 134 8.39 -10.23 7.35
N THR A 135 8.31 -9.52 6.22
CA THR A 135 7.26 -9.77 5.21
C THR A 135 7.72 -9.36 3.81
N SER A 136 7.36 -10.17 2.81
CA SER A 136 7.58 -9.86 1.40
C SER A 136 6.40 -9.16 0.74
N ILE A 137 5.29 -8.96 1.47
CA ILE A 137 4.07 -8.39 0.89
C ILE A 137 4.29 -6.95 0.42
N PRO A 138 3.66 -6.52 -0.68
CA PRO A 138 3.57 -5.11 -1.02
C PRO A 138 2.70 -4.38 0.01
N THR A 139 3.02 -3.11 0.21
CA THR A 139 2.37 -2.24 1.18
C THR A 139 1.87 -0.98 0.49
N THR A 140 1.06 -0.19 1.18
CA THR A 140 0.55 1.07 0.66
C THR A 140 0.67 2.15 1.72
N ILE A 141 0.92 3.38 1.28
CA ILE A 141 0.76 4.57 2.10
C ILE A 141 -0.61 5.17 1.78
N LEU A 142 -1.43 5.35 2.81
CA LEU A 142 -2.63 6.16 2.72
C LEU A 142 -2.38 7.53 3.32
N VAL A 143 -2.62 8.58 2.53
CA VAL A 143 -2.52 9.96 2.97
C VAL A 143 -3.92 10.49 3.26
N PHE A 144 -4.12 11.01 4.47
CA PHE A 144 -5.39 11.62 4.88
C PHE A 144 -5.21 13.08 5.22
N LYS A 145 -6.20 13.89 4.86
CA LYS A 145 -6.30 15.32 5.18
C LYS A 145 -7.75 15.65 5.50
N LYS A 146 -7.99 16.49 6.50
CA LYS A 146 -9.31 17.05 6.77
C LYS A 146 -9.52 18.33 5.94
N ASN A 147 -10.77 18.77 5.80
CA ASN A 147 -11.15 20.02 5.11
C ASN A 147 -10.54 20.22 3.71
N ARG A 148 -10.38 19.13 2.95
CA ARG A 148 -9.87 19.17 1.58
C ARG A 148 -10.82 19.96 0.67
N LYS A 149 -10.24 20.82 -0.18
CA LYS A 149 -11.00 21.63 -1.17
C LYS A 149 -11.46 20.79 -2.35
N THR A 150 -10.64 19.85 -2.80
CA THR A 150 -10.98 18.92 -3.87
C THR A 150 -11.46 17.59 -3.28
N ARG A 151 -12.12 16.78 -4.11
CA ARG A 151 -12.70 15.49 -3.72
C ARG A 151 -12.11 14.31 -4.47
N ASP A 152 -11.23 14.57 -5.44
CA ASP A 152 -10.47 13.53 -6.12
C ASP A 152 -9.56 12.78 -5.14
N ILE A 153 -9.14 11.59 -5.54
CA ILE A 153 -8.15 10.78 -4.83
C ILE A 153 -7.04 10.49 -5.82
N LEU A 154 -5.81 10.86 -5.47
CA LEU A 154 -4.65 10.54 -6.29
C LEU A 154 -4.22 9.10 -6.02
N PHE A 155 -4.04 8.31 -7.07
CA PHE A 155 -3.42 7.00 -7.01
C PHE A 155 -2.02 7.09 -7.59
N ILE A 156 -1.04 6.50 -6.93
CA ILE A 156 0.34 6.35 -7.42
C ILE A 156 0.71 4.88 -7.29
N ASP A 157 1.08 4.24 -8.39
CA ASP A 157 1.66 2.90 -8.39
C ASP A 157 3.19 2.98 -8.43
N ALA A 158 3.80 3.05 -7.24
CA ALA A 158 5.25 3.02 -7.10
C ALA A 158 5.78 1.59 -6.92
N SER A 159 5.01 0.55 -7.24
CA SER A 159 5.42 -0.85 -7.00
C SER A 159 6.73 -1.26 -7.69
N ASN A 160 7.09 -0.59 -8.79
CA ASN A 160 8.32 -0.78 -9.54
C ASN A 160 9.46 0.18 -9.13
N GLU A 161 9.23 1.07 -8.17
CA GLU A 161 10.22 2.04 -7.70
C GLU A 161 11.11 1.42 -6.62
N PHE A 162 12.09 0.61 -7.00
CA PHE A 162 13.03 0.05 -6.05
C PHE A 162 14.35 -0.38 -6.69
N GLU A 163 15.39 -0.40 -5.87
CA GLU A 163 16.61 -1.14 -6.12
C GLU A 163 16.51 -2.54 -5.50
N LYS A 164 16.73 -3.58 -6.32
CA LYS A 164 16.70 -4.96 -5.87
C LYS A 164 17.87 -5.23 -4.92
N GLY A 165 17.58 -5.44 -3.64
CA GLY A 165 18.57 -5.93 -2.68
C GLY A 165 18.51 -7.44 -2.50
N LYS A 166 19.43 -7.97 -1.67
CA LYS A 166 19.57 -9.41 -1.45
C LYS A 166 18.41 -10.02 -0.63
N ASN A 167 18.07 -9.36 0.48
CA ASN A 167 17.02 -9.83 1.39
C ASN A 167 15.75 -8.97 1.27
N GLN A 168 15.92 -7.69 0.96
CA GLN A 168 14.87 -6.69 0.84
C GLN A 168 15.16 -5.79 -0.34
N ASN A 169 14.10 -5.22 -0.90
CA ASN A 169 14.19 -4.13 -1.84
C ASN A 169 14.49 -2.83 -1.08
N ASN A 170 15.19 -1.90 -1.72
CA ASN A 170 15.49 -0.58 -1.16
C ASN A 170 14.83 0.50 -2.01
N LEU A 171 14.33 1.54 -1.35
CA LEU A 171 13.94 2.77 -2.03
C LEU A 171 15.18 3.67 -2.10
N SER A 172 15.63 3.99 -3.33
CA SER A 172 16.67 4.99 -3.51
C SER A 172 16.11 6.40 -3.27
N ASN A 173 16.97 7.41 -3.14
CA ASN A 173 16.52 8.79 -3.03
C ASN A 173 15.79 9.24 -4.31
N GLU A 174 16.24 8.79 -5.47
CA GLU A 174 15.61 9.06 -6.76
C GLU A 174 14.19 8.46 -6.84
N ASN A 175 14.00 7.24 -6.31
CA ASN A 175 12.67 6.65 -6.21
C ASN A 175 11.75 7.50 -5.31
N ILE A 176 12.26 7.93 -4.15
CA ILE A 176 11.50 8.75 -3.21
C ILE A 176 11.14 10.08 -3.84
N ASP A 177 12.09 10.76 -4.47
CA ASP A 177 11.89 12.06 -5.11
C ASP A 177 10.85 11.98 -6.22
N LYS A 178 10.85 10.92 -7.04
CA LYS A 178 9.84 10.69 -8.06
C LYS A 178 8.43 10.53 -7.47
N ILE A 179 8.29 9.75 -6.39
CA ILE A 179 7.00 9.57 -5.70
C ILE A 179 6.52 10.91 -5.13
N ILE A 180 7.40 11.66 -4.48
CA ILE A 180 7.08 12.97 -3.87
C ILE A 180 6.71 14.00 -4.94
N GLU A 181 7.47 14.08 -6.03
CA GLU A 181 7.18 14.97 -7.16
C GLU A 181 5.81 14.66 -7.76
N THR A 182 5.51 13.38 -7.98
CA THR A 182 4.21 12.93 -8.50
C THR A 182 3.07 13.31 -7.56
N TYR A 183 3.25 13.11 -6.26
CA TYR A 183 2.28 13.53 -5.23
C TYR A 183 2.06 15.05 -5.21
N GLN A 184 3.12 15.85 -5.32
CA GLN A 184 3.04 17.31 -5.31
C GLN A 184 2.38 17.86 -6.58
N ASN A 185 2.72 17.29 -7.74
CA ASN A 185 2.17 17.72 -9.03
C ASN A 185 0.69 17.33 -9.18
N ARG A 186 0.27 16.21 -8.60
CA ARG A 186 -1.13 15.74 -8.58
C ARG A 186 -1.78 15.75 -9.96
N LYS A 187 -1.15 15.06 -10.91
CA LYS A 187 -1.62 14.91 -12.28
C LYS A 187 -1.54 13.44 -12.69
N ASP A 188 -2.27 13.10 -13.73
CA ASP A 188 -2.16 11.80 -14.37
C ASP A 188 -0.76 11.63 -14.96
N VAL A 189 -0.19 10.45 -14.78
CA VAL A 189 1.10 10.03 -15.34
C VAL A 189 0.89 8.64 -15.89
N ASP A 190 1.17 8.47 -17.19
CA ASP A 190 0.95 7.20 -17.88
C ASP A 190 1.57 6.02 -17.12
N LYS A 191 0.77 4.97 -16.91
CA LYS A 191 1.12 3.76 -16.15
C LYS A 191 1.69 3.98 -14.74
N TYR A 192 1.50 5.16 -14.13
CA TYR A 192 2.13 5.47 -12.84
C TYR A 192 1.21 6.20 -11.86
N ALA A 193 0.40 7.15 -12.33
CA ALA A 193 -0.49 7.91 -11.46
C ALA A 193 -1.80 8.31 -12.15
N HIS A 194 -2.87 8.36 -11.36
CA HIS A 194 -4.20 8.75 -11.84
C HIS A 194 -4.96 9.54 -10.77
N VAL A 195 -5.57 10.65 -11.17
CA VAL A 195 -6.40 11.51 -10.31
C VAL A 195 -7.86 11.09 -10.45
N ALA A 196 -8.26 10.09 -9.66
CA ALA A 196 -9.58 9.50 -9.75
C ALA A 196 -10.66 10.43 -9.19
N SER A 197 -11.75 10.56 -9.93
CA SER A 197 -12.91 11.35 -9.48
C SER A 197 -13.73 10.59 -8.45
N ILE A 198 -14.44 11.29 -7.56
CA ILE A 198 -15.35 10.62 -6.60
C ILE A 198 -16.43 9.76 -7.28
N LYS A 199 -16.79 10.08 -8.53
CA LYS A 199 -17.75 9.30 -9.32
C LYS A 199 -17.15 7.94 -9.70
N GLU A 200 -15.92 7.95 -10.21
CA GLU A 200 -15.16 6.75 -10.55
C GLU A 200 -14.93 5.85 -9.32
N ILE A 201 -14.62 6.44 -8.15
CA ILE A 201 -14.50 5.70 -6.89
C ILE A 201 -15.81 4.97 -6.53
N LYS A 202 -16.96 5.63 -6.77
CA LYS A 202 -18.29 5.02 -6.51
C LYS A 202 -18.62 3.94 -7.53
N GLU A 203 -18.29 4.13 -8.79
CA GLU A 203 -18.45 3.12 -9.86
C GLU A 203 -17.61 1.87 -9.56
N ASN A 204 -16.49 2.03 -8.87
CA ASN A 204 -15.66 0.96 -8.34
C ASN A 204 -16.08 0.44 -6.95
N ASP A 205 -17.30 0.74 -6.47
CA ASP A 205 -17.83 0.31 -5.16
C ASP A 205 -16.90 0.66 -3.96
N TYR A 206 -16.23 1.81 -4.02
CA TYR A 206 -15.24 2.24 -3.04
C TYR A 206 -14.06 1.25 -2.89
N ASN A 207 -13.81 0.41 -3.89
CA ASN A 207 -12.62 -0.43 -3.98
C ASN A 207 -11.45 0.43 -4.44
N LEU A 208 -10.41 0.52 -3.63
CA LEU A 208 -9.22 1.33 -3.88
C LEU A 208 -8.04 0.50 -4.41
N ASN A 209 -8.29 -0.72 -4.93
CA ASN A 209 -7.23 -1.53 -5.50
C ASN A 209 -6.58 -0.78 -6.67
N ILE A 210 -5.28 -0.51 -6.57
CA ILE A 210 -4.55 0.43 -7.45
C ILE A 210 -4.69 0.08 -8.94
N PRO A 211 -4.62 -1.19 -9.38
CA PRO A 211 -4.81 -1.56 -10.79
C PRO A 211 -6.17 -1.21 -11.39
N ARG A 212 -7.15 -0.77 -10.59
CA ARG A 212 -8.43 -0.24 -11.10
C ARG A 212 -8.34 1.20 -11.60
N TYR A 213 -7.28 1.91 -11.23
CA TYR A 213 -7.10 3.34 -11.46
C TYR A 213 -5.82 3.64 -12.24
N VAL A 214 -4.78 2.85 -12.02
CA VAL A 214 -3.51 2.94 -12.75
C VAL A 214 -3.36 1.65 -13.54
N ASP A 215 -3.57 1.72 -14.84
CA ASP A 215 -3.32 0.60 -15.73
C ASP A 215 -1.82 0.52 -16.03
N THR A 216 -1.16 -0.47 -15.42
CA THR A 216 0.26 -0.75 -15.63
C THR A 216 0.50 -1.86 -16.64
N PHE A 217 -0.56 -2.35 -17.31
CA PHE A 217 -0.43 -3.38 -18.31
C PHE A 217 0.44 -2.90 -19.48
N GLU A 218 1.40 -3.73 -19.86
CA GLU A 218 2.14 -3.57 -21.08
C GLU A 218 1.64 -4.62 -22.07
N GLU A 219 1.11 -4.19 -23.22
CA GLU A 219 0.88 -5.12 -24.31
C GLU A 219 2.22 -5.75 -24.69
N GLU A 220 2.33 -7.07 -24.52
CA GLU A 220 3.49 -7.82 -25.00
C GLU A 220 3.64 -7.57 -26.50
N ALA A 221 4.87 -7.32 -26.94
CA ALA A 221 5.15 -7.17 -28.36
C ALA A 221 4.62 -8.41 -29.10
N PRO A 222 3.91 -8.24 -30.22
CA PRO A 222 3.39 -9.37 -30.97
C PRO A 222 4.56 -10.29 -31.35
N ILE A 223 4.43 -11.56 -30.99
CA ILE A 223 5.44 -12.58 -31.29
C ILE A 223 5.53 -12.70 -32.80
N ASP A 224 6.73 -12.54 -33.36
CA ASP A 224 7.00 -12.82 -34.76
C ASP A 224 6.96 -14.35 -34.98
N LEU A 225 5.83 -14.84 -35.47
CA LEU A 225 5.61 -16.25 -35.74
C LEU A 225 6.53 -16.79 -36.85
N GLU A 226 7.04 -15.95 -37.74
CA GLU A 226 8.01 -16.38 -38.76
C GLU A 226 9.38 -16.63 -38.14
N GLU A 227 9.84 -15.74 -37.26
CA GLU A 227 11.10 -15.92 -36.55
C GLU A 227 11.05 -17.12 -35.60
N VAL A 228 9.94 -17.32 -34.88
CA VAL A 228 9.72 -18.52 -34.06
C VAL A 228 9.76 -19.80 -34.90
N ASN A 229 9.12 -19.80 -36.07
CA ASN A 229 9.17 -20.96 -36.98
C ASN A 229 10.58 -21.23 -37.52
N LYS A 230 11.36 -20.18 -37.74
CA LYS A 230 12.74 -20.29 -38.20
C LYS A 230 13.64 -20.86 -37.10
N GLN A 231 13.48 -20.40 -35.86
CA GLN A 231 14.16 -20.97 -34.69
C GLN A 231 13.78 -22.43 -34.49
N LEU A 232 12.50 -22.78 -34.55
CA LEU A 232 12.06 -24.19 -34.47
C LEU A 232 12.71 -25.07 -35.56
N LYS A 233 12.85 -24.58 -36.79
CA LYS A 233 13.52 -25.33 -37.85
C LYS A 233 15.02 -25.50 -37.58
N GLN A 234 15.66 -24.46 -37.05
CA GLN A 234 17.07 -24.50 -36.68
C GLN A 234 17.30 -25.49 -35.52
N ASP A 235 16.51 -25.40 -34.47
CA ASP A 235 16.59 -26.29 -33.30
C ASP A 235 16.37 -27.75 -33.70
N ASN A 236 15.37 -28.04 -34.55
CA ASN A 236 15.15 -29.40 -35.05
C ASN A 236 16.33 -29.93 -35.86
N LYS A 237 17.03 -29.07 -36.59
CA LYS A 237 18.23 -29.44 -37.34
C LYS A 237 19.38 -29.75 -36.39
N GLU A 238 19.59 -28.92 -35.36
CA GLU A 238 20.62 -29.15 -34.35
C GLU A 238 20.34 -30.42 -33.52
N ILE A 239 19.09 -30.68 -33.16
CA ILE A 239 18.68 -31.93 -32.51
C ILE A 239 19.04 -33.12 -33.39
N ALA A 240 18.69 -33.10 -34.68
CA ALA A 240 19.00 -34.20 -35.59
C ALA A 240 20.52 -34.43 -35.76
N GLU A 241 21.31 -33.36 -35.82
CA GLU A 241 22.78 -33.43 -35.90
C GLU A 241 23.38 -34.02 -34.61
N LEU A 242 22.90 -33.58 -33.44
CA LEU A 242 23.33 -34.09 -32.14
C LEU A 242 22.92 -35.54 -31.93
N GLU A 243 21.70 -35.93 -32.30
CA GLU A 243 21.22 -37.31 -32.25
C GLU A 243 22.08 -38.23 -33.12
N ALA A 244 22.43 -37.79 -34.34
CA ALA A 244 23.33 -38.55 -35.21
C ALA A 244 24.70 -38.75 -34.57
N ALA A 245 25.28 -37.70 -33.98
CA ALA A 245 26.56 -37.78 -33.29
C ALA A 245 26.51 -38.70 -32.05
N ILE A 246 25.43 -38.62 -31.26
CA ILE A 246 25.19 -39.50 -30.11
C ILE A 246 25.08 -40.96 -30.57
N ASN A 247 24.31 -41.22 -31.63
CA ASN A 247 24.12 -42.58 -32.17
C ASN A 247 25.43 -43.17 -32.70
N GLU A 248 26.28 -42.36 -33.32
CA GLU A 248 27.62 -42.79 -33.76
C GLU A 248 28.51 -43.17 -32.57
N GLN A 249 28.49 -42.36 -31.50
CA GLN A 249 29.23 -42.67 -30.27
C GLN A 249 28.71 -43.94 -29.58
N LEU A 250 27.39 -44.12 -29.52
CA LEU A 250 26.77 -45.31 -28.93
C LEU A 250 27.11 -46.58 -29.73
N LYS A 251 27.17 -46.50 -31.06
CA LYS A 251 27.64 -47.61 -31.92
C LYS A 251 29.11 -47.97 -31.64
N MET A 252 29.99 -46.98 -31.45
CA MET A 252 31.38 -47.25 -31.05
C MET A 252 31.49 -47.94 -29.69
N LEU A 253 30.52 -47.72 -28.79
CA LEU A 253 30.45 -48.37 -27.48
C LEU A 253 29.74 -49.74 -27.50
N GLY A 254 29.28 -50.21 -28.66
CA GLY A 254 28.63 -51.52 -28.81
C GLY A 254 27.14 -51.53 -28.45
N VAL A 255 26.49 -50.36 -28.40
CA VAL A 255 25.05 -50.22 -28.19
C VAL A 255 24.35 -50.13 -29.54
N GLU A 256 23.32 -50.94 -29.78
CA GLU A 256 22.45 -50.81 -30.96
C GLU A 256 21.50 -49.62 -30.79
N VAL A 257 21.51 -48.71 -31.77
CA VAL A 257 20.66 -47.50 -31.84
C VAL A 257 20.13 -47.33 -33.25
#